data_AF-A0A093XA27-F1
#
_entry.id   AF-A0A093XA27-F1
#
_cell.length_a   1.000
_cell.length_b   1.000
_cell.length_c   1.000
_cell.angle_alpha   90.00
_cell.angle_beta   90.00
_cell.angle_gamma   90.00
#
_symmetry.space_group_name_H-M   'P 1'
#
loop_
_entity.id
_entity.type
_entity.pdbx_description
1 polymer ?
#
loop_
_entity_poly.entity_id
_entity_poly.type
_entity_poly.pdbx_seq_one_letter_code
_entity_poly.pdbx_strand_id
1 'polypeptide(L)'
;MFACSTWYIRGGRGFIGAQRAAEEAVQSIQYQALRRISGAFKRTSRQALDVCLHVPPAELTLARLAEEACLRLMTSPLCRTLCATRRQAYQNNLYTSLLHRLEALLDRKLGRGVCQRIETIYPFVVPP
;
A
#
# COMPACT_ATOMS: atom_id res chain seq x y z
N MET A 1 1.35 8.40 9.40
CA MET A 1 2.30 7.72 8.50
C MET A 1 1.64 6.63 7.62
N PHE A 2 0.36 6.77 7.23
CA PHE A 2 -0.38 5.69 6.54
C PHE A 2 -0.87 6.06 5.14
N ALA A 3 -0.94 7.36 4.81
CA ALA A 3 -1.33 7.79 3.47
C ALA A 3 -0.22 7.51 2.43
N CYS A 4 1.04 7.32 2.83
CA CYS A 4 2.15 7.12 1.89
C CYS A 4 2.16 5.71 1.26
N SER A 5 1.63 4.69 1.93
CA SER A 5 1.59 3.33 1.37
C SER A 5 0.63 3.20 0.19
N THR A 6 -0.35 4.10 0.04
CA THR A 6 -1.19 4.16 -1.18
C THR A 6 -0.47 4.72 -2.40
N TRP A 7 0.75 5.24 -2.23
CA TRP A 7 1.60 5.70 -3.33
C TRP A 7 2.44 4.55 -3.91
N TYR A 8 2.40 3.35 -3.31
CA TYR A 8 2.94 2.16 -3.94
C TYR A 8 2.03 1.74 -5.10
N ILE A 9 2.57 1.80 -6.31
CA ILE A 9 1.83 1.54 -7.55
C ILE A 9 2.36 0.27 -8.17
N ARG A 10 1.51 -0.75 -8.30
CA ARG A 10 1.85 -1.95 -9.07
C ARG A 10 1.49 -1.75 -10.55
N GLY A 11 2.50 -1.77 -11.41
CA GLY A 11 2.36 -1.96 -12.87
C GLY A 11 1.71 -0.81 -13.65
N GLY A 12 2.16 0.44 -13.51
CA GLY A 12 1.74 1.58 -14.34
C GLY A 12 2.78 2.05 -15.35
N ARG A 13 2.34 2.50 -16.54
CA ARG A 13 3.22 3.18 -17.50
C ARG A 13 3.83 4.41 -16.83
N GLY A 14 5.16 4.49 -16.75
CA GLY A 14 5.89 5.57 -16.07
C GLY A 14 6.18 5.35 -14.57
N PHE A 15 5.64 4.30 -13.94
CA PHE A 15 5.80 4.06 -12.49
C PHE A 15 6.63 2.83 -12.12
N ILE A 16 7.10 2.06 -13.11
CA ILE A 16 7.91 0.84 -12.88
C ILE A 16 9.19 1.15 -12.11
N GLY A 17 9.86 2.27 -12.42
CA GLY A 17 11.07 2.69 -11.70
C GLY A 17 10.81 3.00 -10.23
N ALA A 18 9.75 3.76 -9.93
CA ALA A 18 9.35 4.07 -8.56
C ALA A 18 8.92 2.82 -7.78
N GLN A 19 8.22 1.90 -8.45
CA GLN A 19 7.85 0.60 -7.87
C GLN A 19 9.09 -0.20 -7.46
N ARG A 20 10.05 -0.38 -8.37
CA ARG A 20 11.30 -1.13 -8.09
C ARG A 20 12.11 -0.48 -6.98
N ALA A 21 12.25 0.85 -7.00
CA ALA A 21 12.97 1.58 -5.96
C ALA A 21 12.32 1.38 -4.57
N ALA A 22 10.99 1.41 -4.48
CA ALA A 22 10.28 1.14 -3.24
C ALA A 22 10.47 -0.31 -2.77
N GLU A 23 10.38 -1.27 -3.69
CA GLU A 23 10.63 -2.68 -3.40
C GLU A 23 12.06 -2.88 -2.89
N GLU A 24 13.08 -2.43 -3.62
CA GLU A 24 14.51 -2.51 -3.23
C GLU A 24 14.80 -1.87 -1.88
N ALA A 25 14.18 -0.72 -1.57
CA ALA A 25 14.34 -0.06 -0.29
C ALA A 25 13.79 -0.91 0.87
N VAL A 26 12.55 -1.40 0.76
CA VAL A 26 11.93 -2.28 1.77
C VAL A 26 12.73 -3.56 1.92
N GLN A 27 13.12 -4.14 0.80
CA GLN A 27 13.95 -5.32 0.71
C GLN A 27 15.29 -5.19 1.45
N SER A 28 15.98 -4.05 1.29
CA SER A 28 17.23 -3.73 1.99
C SER A 28 17.02 -3.62 3.50
N ILE A 29 15.95 -2.92 3.92
CA ILE A 29 15.59 -2.78 5.34
C ILE A 29 15.27 -4.14 5.97
N GLN A 30 14.45 -4.94 5.29
CA GLN A 30 14.10 -6.30 5.73
C GLN A 30 15.36 -7.15 5.91
N TYR A 31 16.27 -7.18 4.93
CA TYR A 31 17.49 -7.96 5.04
C TYR A 31 18.35 -7.54 6.25
N GLN A 32 18.50 -6.24 6.48
CA GLN A 32 19.24 -5.75 7.64
C GLN A 32 18.60 -6.17 8.96
N ALA A 33 17.27 -6.11 9.05
CA ALA A 33 16.52 -6.54 10.22
C ALA A 33 16.65 -8.06 10.44
N LEU A 34 16.42 -8.87 9.39
CA LEU A 34 16.49 -10.32 9.46
C LEU A 34 17.87 -10.81 9.86
N ARG A 35 18.93 -10.21 9.30
CA ARG A 35 20.31 -10.53 9.68
C ARG A 35 20.57 -10.26 11.15
N ARG A 36 20.08 -9.13 11.69
CA ARG A 36 20.23 -8.77 13.10
C ARG A 36 19.45 -9.70 14.02
N ILE A 37 18.21 -10.03 13.66
CA ILE A 37 17.31 -10.88 14.46
C ILE A 37 17.83 -12.32 14.51
N SER A 38 18.26 -12.86 13.36
CA SER A 38 18.74 -14.24 13.26
C SER A 38 20.19 -14.44 13.73
N GLY A 39 20.92 -13.36 14.01
CA GLY A 39 22.36 -13.45 14.28
C GLY A 39 23.19 -13.92 13.08
N ALA A 40 22.64 -13.87 11.88
CA ALA A 40 23.29 -14.38 10.68
C ALA A 40 24.55 -13.57 10.30
N PHE A 41 25.55 -14.25 9.74
CA PHE A 41 26.77 -13.61 9.25
C PHE A 41 26.49 -12.62 8.12
N LYS A 42 27.39 -11.65 7.95
CA LYS A 42 27.29 -10.64 6.86
C LYS A 42 27.20 -11.25 5.46
N ARG A 43 27.78 -12.44 5.26
CA ARG A 43 27.79 -13.17 3.99
C ARG A 43 26.60 -14.12 3.80
N THR A 44 25.72 -14.27 4.78
CA THR A 44 24.56 -15.14 4.64
C THR A 44 23.68 -14.64 3.49
N SER A 45 23.31 -15.55 2.58
CA SER A 45 22.46 -15.21 1.46
C SER A 45 21.12 -14.66 1.96
N ARG A 46 20.71 -13.55 1.37
CA ARG A 46 19.43 -12.92 1.67
C ARG A 46 18.24 -13.85 1.38
N GLN A 47 18.25 -14.49 0.21
CA GLN A 47 17.18 -15.42 -0.17
C GLN A 47 17.09 -16.59 0.82
N ALA A 48 18.23 -17.05 1.34
CA ALA A 48 18.25 -18.08 2.37
C ALA A 48 17.60 -17.59 3.67
N LEU A 49 17.88 -16.35 4.09
CA LEU A 49 17.20 -15.76 5.26
C LEU A 49 15.70 -15.61 5.04
N ASP A 50 15.27 -15.15 3.86
CA ASP A 50 13.85 -14.99 3.55
C ASP A 50 13.10 -16.33 3.63
N VAL A 51 13.70 -17.43 3.13
CA VAL A 51 13.11 -18.78 3.23
C VAL A 51 13.13 -19.31 4.66
N CYS A 52 14.27 -19.23 5.36
CA CYS A 52 14.40 -19.78 6.71
C CYS A 52 13.52 -19.05 7.74
N LEU A 53 13.26 -17.76 7.53
CA LEU A 53 12.45 -16.94 8.43
C LEU A 53 11.02 -16.75 7.92
N HIS A 54 10.62 -17.46 6.86
CA HIS A 54 9.29 -17.42 6.26
C HIS A 54 8.81 -16.00 5.94
N VAL A 55 9.72 -15.15 5.45
CA VAL A 55 9.41 -13.75 5.15
C VAL A 55 8.81 -13.65 3.75
N PRO A 56 7.63 -13.02 3.60
CA PRO A 56 7.03 -12.85 2.29
C PRO A 56 7.86 -11.88 1.42
N PRO A 57 7.85 -12.07 0.09
CA PRO A 57 8.41 -11.11 -0.85
C PRO A 57 7.93 -9.67 -0.58
N ALA A 58 8.84 -8.71 -0.71
CA ALA A 58 8.54 -7.29 -0.47
C ALA A 58 7.39 -6.77 -1.35
N GLU A 59 7.28 -7.25 -2.59
CA GLU A 59 6.17 -6.91 -3.48
C GLU A 59 4.81 -7.25 -2.87
N LEU A 60 4.67 -8.44 -2.28
CA LEU A 60 3.43 -8.90 -1.69
C LEU A 60 3.13 -8.12 -0.40
N THR A 61 4.16 -7.83 0.38
CA THR A 61 4.03 -7.01 1.59
C THR A 61 3.55 -5.59 1.25
N LEU A 62 4.18 -4.95 0.27
CA LEU A 62 3.81 -3.61 -0.18
C LEU A 62 2.41 -3.57 -0.79
N ALA A 63 2.05 -4.55 -1.62
CA ALA A 63 0.71 -4.66 -2.19
C ALA A 63 -0.35 -4.81 -1.09
N ARG A 64 -0.12 -5.67 -0.11
CA ARG A 64 -1.03 -5.86 1.03
C ARG A 64 -1.18 -4.56 1.84
N LEU A 65 -0.09 -3.87 2.14
CA LEU A 65 -0.12 -2.61 2.89
C LEU A 65 -0.83 -1.49 2.11
N ALA A 66 -0.67 -1.44 0.79
CA ALA A 66 -1.38 -0.49 -0.06
C ALA A 66 -2.90 -0.77 -0.08
N GLU A 67 -3.29 -2.04 -0.16
CA GLU A 67 -4.69 -2.48 -0.10
C GLU A 67 -5.32 -2.18 1.26
N GLU A 68 -4.66 -2.53 2.36
CA GLU A 68 -5.11 -2.24 3.72
C GLU A 68 -5.23 -0.73 3.97
N ALA A 69 -4.26 0.06 3.51
CA ALA A 69 -4.31 1.52 3.63
C ALA A 69 -5.47 2.11 2.80
N CYS A 70 -5.73 1.58 1.61
CA CYS A 70 -6.85 2.02 0.78
C CYS A 70 -8.18 1.68 1.46
N LEU A 71 -8.36 0.46 1.98
CA LEU A 71 -9.55 0.07 2.75
C LEU A 71 -9.77 0.98 3.96
N ARG A 72 -8.71 1.27 4.73
CA ARG A 72 -8.79 2.19 5.88
C ARG A 72 -9.19 3.60 5.48
N LEU A 73 -8.64 4.11 4.37
CA LEU A 73 -9.05 5.41 3.83
C LEU A 73 -10.53 5.40 3.42
N MET A 74 -11.02 4.31 2.83
CA MET A 74 -12.43 4.18 2.45
C MET A 74 -13.37 4.14 3.66
N THR A 75 -12.97 3.45 4.73
CA THR A 75 -13.70 3.45 6.00
C THR A 75 -13.59 4.79 6.76
N SER A 76 -12.68 5.68 6.39
CA SER A 76 -12.47 6.94 7.11
C SER A 76 -13.52 7.99 6.71
N PRO A 77 -13.95 8.88 7.62
CA PRO A 77 -14.77 10.04 7.26
C PRO A 77 -14.09 10.95 6.22
N LEU A 78 -12.76 10.91 6.11
CA LEU A 78 -11.97 11.62 5.10
C LEU A 78 -12.22 11.11 3.67
N CYS A 79 -12.80 9.92 3.49
CA CYS A 79 -13.13 9.40 2.18
C CYS A 79 -14.04 10.38 1.41
N ARG A 80 -15.01 11.00 2.08
CA ARG A 80 -15.96 11.95 1.46
C ARG A 80 -15.25 13.18 0.91
N THR A 81 -14.30 13.74 1.65
CA THR A 81 -13.52 14.90 1.22
C THR A 81 -12.60 14.53 0.08
N LEU A 82 -11.91 13.38 0.15
CA LEU A 82 -11.08 12.87 -0.94
C LEU A 82 -11.88 12.63 -2.23
N CYS A 83 -13.09 12.06 -2.14
CA CYS A 83 -13.97 11.88 -3.28
C CYS A 83 -14.44 13.22 -3.89
N ALA A 84 -14.71 14.23 -3.06
CA ALA A 84 -15.08 15.57 -3.52
C ALA A 84 -13.90 16.23 -4.26
N THR A 85 -12.71 16.22 -3.66
CA THR A 85 -11.47 16.75 -4.28
C THR A 85 -11.14 16.02 -5.57
N ARG A 86 -11.34 14.69 -5.63
CA ARG A 86 -11.14 13.90 -6.85
C ARG A 86 -12.08 14.34 -7.97
N ARG A 87 -13.39 14.52 -7.68
CA ARG A 87 -14.35 14.97 -8.71
C ARG A 87 -13.96 16.33 -9.28
N GLN A 88 -13.50 17.24 -8.43
CA GLN A 88 -13.01 18.55 -8.85
C GLN A 88 -11.71 18.45 -9.66
N ALA A 89 -10.78 17.58 -9.28
CA ALA A 89 -9.53 17.37 -10.01
C ALA A 89 -9.74 16.70 -11.38
N TYR A 90 -10.72 15.80 -11.50
CA TYR A 90 -11.05 15.11 -12.75
C TYR A 90 -11.61 16.06 -13.81
N GLN A 91 -12.32 17.12 -13.39
CA GLN A 91 -12.76 18.18 -14.30
C GLN A 91 -11.58 18.95 -14.91
N ASN A 92 -10.42 18.95 -14.23
CA ASN A 92 -9.24 19.70 -14.64
C ASN A 92 -8.15 18.84 -15.29
N ASN A 93 -8.17 17.51 -15.15
CA ASN A 93 -7.13 16.62 -15.69
C ASN A 93 -7.61 15.17 -15.88
N LEU A 94 -7.22 14.55 -16.99
CA LEU A 94 -7.50 13.15 -17.37
C LEU A 94 -6.67 12.09 -16.61
N TYR A 95 -5.83 12.49 -15.65
CA TYR A 95 -4.98 11.53 -14.94
C TYR A 95 -5.79 10.74 -13.92
N THR A 96 -5.73 9.41 -14.05
CA THR A 96 -6.28 8.47 -13.08
C THR A 96 -5.54 8.60 -11.75
N SER A 97 -6.20 9.14 -10.71
CA SER A 97 -5.59 9.27 -9.38
C SER A 97 -5.10 7.91 -8.85
N LEU A 98 -3.97 7.88 -8.12
CA LEU A 98 -3.40 6.64 -7.58
C LEU A 98 -4.39 5.89 -6.68
N LEU A 99 -5.12 6.64 -5.85
CA LEU A 99 -6.18 6.10 -5.01
C LEU A 99 -7.28 5.44 -5.86
N HIS A 100 -7.68 6.03 -6.98
CA HIS A 100 -8.69 5.43 -7.86
C HIS A 100 -8.22 4.12 -8.50
N ARG A 101 -6.93 4.02 -8.79
CA ARG A 101 -6.36 2.79 -9.32
C ARG A 101 -6.36 1.66 -8.28
N LEU A 102 -6.04 1.97 -7.03
CA LEU A 102 -6.14 1.03 -5.92
C LEU A 102 -7.59 0.62 -5.64
N GLU A 103 -8.54 1.56 -5.66
CA GLU A 103 -9.97 1.27 -5.57
C GLU A 103 -10.42 0.32 -6.68
N ALA A 104 -10.03 0.57 -7.93
CA ALA A 104 -10.36 -0.30 -9.06
C ALA A 104 -9.74 -1.70 -8.93
N LEU A 105 -8.54 -1.81 -8.36
CA LEU A 105 -7.92 -3.11 -8.05
C LEU A 105 -8.69 -3.85 -6.95
N LEU A 106 -9.11 -3.14 -5.91
CA LEU A 106 -9.91 -3.70 -4.81
C LEU A 106 -11.30 -4.13 -5.29
N ASP A 107 -11.98 -3.33 -6.11
CA ASP A 107 -13.27 -3.70 -6.71
C ASP A 107 -13.15 -4.95 -7.60
N ARG A 108 -12.02 -5.12 -8.31
CA ARG A 108 -11.75 -6.36 -9.07
C ARG A 108 -11.53 -7.57 -8.17
N LYS A 109 -10.90 -7.39 -7.00
CA LYS A 109 -10.59 -8.46 -6.05
C LYS A 109 -11.78 -8.88 -5.18
N LEU A 110 -12.51 -7.89 -4.64
CA LEU A 110 -13.55 -8.09 -3.63
C LEU A 110 -14.96 -8.14 -4.23
N GLY A 111 -15.12 -7.68 -5.48
CA GLY A 111 -16.40 -7.59 -6.15
C GLY A 111 -16.78 -6.14 -6.44
N ARG A 112 -17.50 -5.95 -7.55
CA ARG A 112 -17.83 -4.62 -8.07
C ARG A 112 -18.68 -3.83 -7.07
N GLY A 113 -18.19 -2.64 -6.68
CA GLY A 113 -18.95 -1.72 -5.83
C GLY A 113 -18.81 -1.98 -4.33
N VAL A 114 -17.92 -2.89 -3.92
CA VAL A 114 -17.58 -3.10 -2.50
C VAL A 114 -17.03 -1.81 -1.92
N CYS A 115 -16.14 -1.12 -2.65
CA CYS A 115 -15.56 0.16 -2.22
C CYS A 115 -16.61 1.24 -1.86
N GLN A 116 -17.80 1.19 -2.48
CA GLN A 116 -18.89 2.15 -2.25
C GLN A 116 -19.84 1.74 -1.10
N ARG A 117 -19.80 0.47 -0.70
CA ARG A 117 -20.69 -0.11 0.33
C ARG A 117 -20.02 -0.24 1.70
N ILE A 118 -18.73 0.03 1.79
CA ILE A 118 -17.98 -0.04 3.03
C ILE A 118 -18.49 1.01 4.02
N GLU A 119 -18.81 0.57 5.24
CA GLU A 119 -19.26 1.45 6.31
C GLU A 119 -18.16 2.38 6.79
N THR A 120 -18.54 3.61 7.15
CA THR A 120 -17.62 4.59 7.72
C THR A 120 -17.38 4.27 9.18
N ILE A 121 -16.13 4.03 9.55
CA ILE A 121 -15.70 3.83 10.94
C ILE A 121 -15.32 5.19 11.50
N TYR A 122 -16.06 5.64 12.51
CA TYR A 122 -15.73 6.85 13.24
C TYR A 122 -14.60 6.55 14.23
N PRO A 123 -13.51 7.34 14.22
CA PRO A 123 -12.45 7.16 15.20
C PRO A 123 -13.02 7.40 16.61
N PHE A 124 -12.65 6.54 17.55
CA PHE A 124 -13.03 6.73 18.95
C PHE A 124 -12.36 7.99 19.48
N VAL A 125 -13.17 8.99 19.85
CA VAL A 125 -12.68 10.25 20.43
C VAL A 125 -12.39 9.97 21.91
N VAL A 126 -11.12 9.76 22.24
CA VAL A 126 -10.67 9.78 23.65
C VAL A 126 -10.59 11.25 24.07
N PRO A 127 -11.29 11.67 25.15
CA PRO A 127 -11.11 13.01 25.69
C PRO A 127 -9.65 13.23 26.11
N PRO A 128 -9.10 14.46 25.94
CA PRO A 128 -7.74 14.78 26.35
C PRO A 128 -7.52 14.67 27.87
#